data_AF-A0A4R6VR73-F1
#
_entry.id   AF-A0A4R6VR73-F1
#
_cell.length_a   1.000
_cell.length_b   1.000
_cell.length_c   1.000
_cell.angle_alpha   90.00
_cell.angle_beta   90.00
_cell.angle_gamma   90.00
#
_symmetry.space_group_name_H-M   'P 1'
#
loop_
_entity.id
_entity.type
_entity.pdbx_description
1 polymer ?
#
loop_
_entity_poly.entity_id
_entity_poly.type
_entity_poly.pdbx_seq_one_letter_code
_entity_poly.pdbx_strand_id
1 'polypeptide(L)'
;MPKLPCPHRTIGRDVPADPLLEPDELEQCDGLMVLVLDPVTGAADTYGPYPAGRAREEAHGRRQELDAEDLTEVTVALVRHHRPR
;
A
#
# COMPACT_ATOMS: atom_id res chain seq x y z
N MET A 1 7.92 -50.97 14.55
CA MET A 1 6.98 -50.16 13.73
C MET A 1 7.73 -48.96 13.19
N PRO A 2 7.87 -48.79 11.86
CA PRO A 2 8.49 -47.59 11.29
C PRO A 2 7.47 -46.43 11.32
N LYS A 3 7.91 -45.26 11.78
CA LYS A 3 7.11 -44.02 11.74
C LYS A 3 7.16 -43.44 10.32
N LEU A 4 5.99 -43.28 9.70
CA LEU A 4 5.81 -42.50 8.47
C LEU A 4 5.97 -41.00 8.78
N PRO A 5 6.59 -40.19 7.91
CA PRO A 5 6.60 -38.74 8.06
C PRO A 5 5.26 -38.16 7.58
N CYS A 6 4.66 -37.28 8.37
CA CYS A 6 3.49 -36.50 8.00
C CYS A 6 3.84 -35.47 6.91
N PRO A 7 2.99 -35.24 5.89
CA PRO A 7 3.14 -34.11 4.99
C PRO A 7 2.38 -32.88 5.52
N HIS A 8 2.55 -31.75 4.83
CA HIS A 8 1.85 -30.46 4.96
C HIS A 8 2.52 -29.48 5.95
N ARG A 9 2.79 -28.21 5.61
CA ARG A 9 2.04 -27.31 4.71
C ARG A 9 2.93 -26.08 4.40
N THR A 10 3.44 -25.94 3.19
CA THR A 10 4.11 -24.70 2.75
C THR A 10 3.05 -23.77 2.18
N ILE A 11 2.63 -22.75 2.94
CA ILE A 11 1.90 -21.60 2.37
C ILE A 11 2.89 -20.44 2.32
N GLY A 12 3.78 -20.48 1.34
CA GLY A 12 4.37 -19.26 0.80
C GLY A 12 3.51 -18.88 -0.40
N ARG A 13 2.48 -18.07 -0.18
CA ARG A 13 1.80 -17.41 -1.31
C ARG A 13 2.74 -16.30 -1.73
N ASP A 14 3.62 -16.59 -2.67
CA ASP A 14 4.31 -15.58 -3.47
C ASP A 14 3.21 -14.74 -4.14
N VAL A 15 2.91 -13.60 -3.56
CA VAL A 15 2.29 -12.51 -4.30
C VAL A 15 3.40 -12.01 -5.20
N PRO A 16 3.28 -12.10 -6.54
CA PRO A 16 4.31 -11.59 -7.42
C PRO A 16 4.45 -10.10 -7.14
N ALA A 17 5.65 -9.71 -6.68
CA ALA A 17 6.03 -8.31 -6.61
C ALA A 17 5.89 -7.74 -8.03
N ASP A 18 5.11 -6.67 -8.17
CA ASP A 18 4.91 -5.98 -9.44
C ASP A 18 6.28 -5.47 -9.94
N PRO A 19 6.80 -5.96 -11.08
CA PRO A 19 8.15 -5.66 -11.55
C PRO A 19 8.33 -4.22 -12.06
N LEU A 20 7.33 -3.35 -11.90
CA LEU A 20 7.40 -1.94 -12.27
C LEU A 20 7.67 -0.98 -11.10
N LEU A 21 7.87 -1.51 -9.89
CA LEU A 21 8.32 -0.73 -8.74
C LEU A 21 9.75 -1.14 -8.38
N GLU A 22 10.71 -0.52 -9.07
CA GLU A 22 12.13 -0.60 -8.70
C GLU A 22 12.27 -0.23 -7.20
N PRO A 23 12.98 -1.03 -6.38
CA PRO A 23 12.96 -0.90 -4.91
C PRO A 23 13.43 0.43 -4.30
N ASP A 24 13.89 1.41 -5.07
CA ASP A 24 14.81 2.43 -4.54
C ASP A 24 14.34 3.88 -4.65
N GLU A 25 13.24 4.15 -5.36
CA GLU A 25 12.83 5.55 -5.60
C GLU A 25 12.00 6.16 -4.46
N LEU A 26 11.25 5.34 -3.73
CA LEU A 26 10.44 5.79 -2.59
C LEU A 26 11.27 5.93 -1.32
N GLU A 27 12.41 5.23 -1.21
CA GLU A 27 13.32 5.30 -0.05
C GLU A 27 14.16 6.57 -0.03
N GLN A 28 14.34 7.22 -1.19
CA GLN A 28 15.06 8.50 -1.33
C GLN A 28 14.19 9.74 -1.01
N CYS A 29 12.94 9.55 -0.61
CA CYS A 29 12.00 10.65 -0.36
C CYS A 29 12.06 11.12 1.10
N ASP A 30 11.96 12.44 1.31
CA ASP A 30 11.86 13.04 2.66
C ASP A 30 10.65 12.54 3.48
N GLY A 31 9.68 11.93 2.78
CA GLY A 31 8.50 11.27 3.33
C GLY A 31 7.53 10.91 2.20
N LEU A 32 6.52 10.10 2.53
CA LEU A 32 5.41 9.79 1.62
C LEU A 32 4.11 10.40 2.17
N MET A 33 3.27 10.90 1.27
CA MET A 33 1.89 11.24 1.57
C MET A 33 0.98 10.13 1.07
N VAL A 34 -0.15 9.92 1.74
CA VAL A 34 -1.29 9.20 1.17
C VAL A 34 -2.20 10.22 0.52
N LEU A 35 -2.51 10.04 -0.75
CA LEU A 35 -3.48 10.81 -1.52
C LEU A 35 -4.74 9.97 -1.70
N VAL A 36 -5.89 10.52 -1.35
CA VAL A 36 -7.21 9.96 -1.63
C VAL A 36 -7.88 10.87 -2.65
N LEU A 37 -8.33 10.31 -3.78
CA LEU A 37 -8.91 11.07 -4.89
C LEU A 37 -10.22 10.42 -5.33
N ASP A 38 -11.32 11.15 -5.21
CA ASP A 38 -12.61 10.76 -5.80
C ASP A 38 -12.65 11.23 -7.28
N PRO A 39 -12.67 10.30 -8.26
CA PRO A 39 -12.68 10.67 -9.67
C PRO A 39 -14.02 11.25 -10.14
N VAL A 40 -15.12 11.04 -9.41
CA VAL A 40 -16.46 11.52 -9.76
C VAL A 40 -16.61 12.99 -9.41
N THR A 41 -16.17 13.37 -8.21
CA THR A 41 -16.28 14.76 -7.71
C THR A 41 -15.02 15.59 -7.94
N GLY A 42 -13.87 14.94 -8.13
CA GLY A 42 -12.55 15.58 -8.13
C GLY A 42 -12.06 15.95 -6.72
N ALA A 43 -12.75 15.52 -5.66
CA ALA A 43 -12.31 15.77 -4.29
C ALA A 43 -10.99 15.04 -4.01
N ALA A 44 -10.08 15.73 -3.34
CA ALA A 44 -8.77 15.20 -3.00
C ALA A 44 -8.41 15.50 -1.55
N ASP A 45 -8.04 14.45 -0.80
CA ASP A 45 -7.54 14.54 0.56
C ASP A 45 -6.11 14.00 0.64
N THR A 46 -5.29 14.59 1.51
CA THR A 46 -3.90 14.19 1.69
C THR A 46 -3.56 13.99 3.15
N TYR A 47 -2.80 12.94 3.44
CA TYR A 47 -2.41 12.54 4.79
C TYR A 47 -0.90 12.29 4.88
N GLY A 48 -0.29 12.66 6.01
CA GLY A 48 1.15 12.57 6.23
C GLY A 48 1.83 13.93 6.37
N PRO A 49 3.15 14.01 6.17
CA PRO A 49 4.02 12.97 5.62
C PRO A 49 4.31 11.83 6.62
N TYR A 50 4.49 10.63 6.08
CA TYR A 50 4.82 9.40 6.82
C TYR A 50 6.13 8.77 6.33
N PRO A 51 6.85 8.02 7.18
CA PRO A 51 7.85 7.06 6.73
C PRO A 51 7.21 5.98 5.83
N ALA A 52 7.99 5.40 4.91
CA ALA A 52 7.46 4.49 3.88
C ALA A 52 6.62 3.32 4.41
N GLY A 53 7.06 2.67 5.49
CA GLY A 53 6.30 1.57 6.12
C GLY A 53 4.93 2.03 6.64
N ARG A 54 4.90 3.15 7.38
CA ARG A 54 3.65 3.72 7.92
C ARG A 54 2.72 4.23 6.83
N ALA A 55 3.26 4.80 5.76
CA ALA A 55 2.48 5.26 4.63
C ALA A 55 1.71 4.10 3.97
N ARG A 56 2.36 2.94 3.79
CA ARG A 56 1.71 1.73 3.23
C ARG A 56 0.61 1.19 4.14
N GLU A 57 0.85 1.11 5.45
CA GLU A 57 -0.17 0.72 6.44
C GLU A 57 -1.38 1.65 6.37
N GLU A 58 -1.13 2.95 6.34
CA GLU A 58 -2.17 3.97 6.33
C GLU A 58 -2.99 3.98 5.03
N ALA A 59 -2.32 3.85 3.87
CA ALA A 59 -2.98 3.72 2.58
C ALA A 59 -3.85 2.45 2.51
N HIS A 60 -3.36 1.34 3.07
CA HIS A 60 -4.13 0.10 3.14
C HIS A 60 -5.37 0.24 4.04
N GLY A 61 -5.24 0.85 5.21
CA GLY A 61 -6.36 1.11 6.12
C GLY A 61 -7.46 1.93 5.45
N ARG A 62 -7.09 3.03 4.78
CA ARG A 62 -8.06 3.85 4.03
C ARG A 62 -8.74 3.08 2.90
N ARG A 63 -8.00 2.23 2.19
CA ARG A 63 -8.60 1.39 1.14
C ARG A 63 -9.67 0.48 1.73
N GLN A 64 -9.40 -0.14 2.88
CA GLN A 64 -10.37 -1.00 3.57
C GLN A 64 -11.59 -0.22 4.06
N GLU A 65 -11.41 0.99 4.61
CA GLU A 65 -12.51 1.86 5.04
C GLU A 65 -13.42 2.23 3.86
N LEU A 66 -12.83 2.69 2.76
CA LEU A 66 -13.58 3.05 1.55
C LEU A 66 -14.27 1.84 0.91
N ASP A 67 -13.63 0.66 0.93
CA ASP A 67 -14.25 -0.58 0.43
C ASP A 67 -15.44 -1.00 1.29
N ALA A 68 -15.40 -0.77 2.60
CA ALA A 68 -16.52 -1.05 3.50
C ALA A 68 -17.73 -0.12 3.24
N GLU A 69 -17.48 1.04 2.65
CA GLU A 69 -18.49 2.03 2.24
C GLU A 69 -18.90 1.92 0.76
N ASP A 70 -18.43 0.88 0.04
CA ASP A 70 -18.67 0.65 -1.40
C ASP A 70 -18.09 1.74 -2.32
N LEU A 71 -17.10 2.49 -1.85
CA LEU A 71 -16.41 3.57 -2.58
C LEU A 71 -15.19 3.03 -3.35
N THR A 72 -15.39 2.00 -4.15
CA THR A 72 -14.31 1.24 -4.82
C THR A 72 -13.57 2.04 -5.90
N GLU A 73 -14.21 3.05 -6.48
CA GLU A 73 -13.69 3.92 -7.52
C GLU A 73 -12.76 5.03 -6.99
N VAL A 74 -12.84 5.34 -5.69
CA VAL A 74 -11.95 6.32 -5.06
C VAL A 74 -10.52 5.79 -5.14
N THR A 75 -9.56 6.60 -5.59
CA THR A 75 -8.16 6.19 -5.69
C THR A 75 -7.44 6.49 -4.39
N VAL A 76 -6.70 5.50 -3.86
CA VAL A 76 -5.75 5.70 -2.75
C VAL A 76 -4.35 5.46 -3.28
N ALA A 77 -3.51 6.49 -3.27
CA ALA A 77 -2.17 6.46 -3.83
C ALA A 77 -1.12 6.92 -2.80
N LEU A 78 0.08 6.37 -2.92
CA LEU A 78 1.26 6.90 -2.23
C LEU A 78 1.98 7.86 -3.16
N VAL A 79 2.22 9.08 -2.69
CA VAL A 79 2.93 10.12 -3.44
C VAL A 79 4.11 10.64 -2.65
N ARG A 80 5.17 11.05 -3.35
CA ARG A 80 6.39 11.58 -2.73
C ARG A 80 6.10 12.95 -2.11
N HIS A 81 6.50 13.14 -0.86
CA HIS A 81 6.49 14.47 -0.24
C HIS A 81 7.79 15.20 -0.60
N HIS A 82 7.74 16.05 -1.62
CA HIS A 82 8.87 16.91 -1.96
C HIS A 82 8.87 18.15 -1.07
N ARG A 83 9.93 18.36 -0.28
CA ARG A 83 10.14 19.67 0.37
C ARG A 83 10.69 20.67 -0.66
N PRO A 84 10.23 21.93 -0.64
CA PRO A 84 10.88 22.98 -1.41
C PRO A 84 12.35 23.09 -0.95
N ARG A 85 13.26 23.24 -1.92
CA ARG A 85 14.70 23.42 -1.68
C ARG A 85 15.00 24.78 -1.08
#